data_AF-A0A3P6TB31-F1
#
_entry.id   AF-A0A3P6TB31-F1
#
_cell.length_a   1.000
_cell.length_b   1.000
_cell.length_c   1.000
_cell.angle_alpha   90.00
_cell.angle_beta   90.00
_cell.angle_gamma   90.00
#
_symmetry.space_group_name_H-M   'P 1'
#
loop_
_entity.id
_entity.type
_entity.pdbx_description
1 polymer ?
#
loop_
_entity_poly.entity_id
_entity_poly.type
_entity_poly.pdbx_seq_one_letter_code
_entity_poly.pdbx_strand_id
1 'polypeptide(L)' 'MMNFNGYGCHCGLGGDPETPPIDAVDECCYHHDRCYGYIDVFKITKFLTPYYWYTKFGDNDYRVNCSS' A
#
# COMPACT_ATOMS: atom_id res chain seq x y z
N MET A 1 1.22 4.32 -3.80
CA MET A 1 2.55 4.08 -3.23
C MET A 1 3.67 4.93 -3.85
N MET A 2 3.78 5.07 -5.19
CA MET A 2 4.91 5.80 -5.82
C MET A 2 5.15 7.22 -5.28
N ASN A 3 4.10 7.99 -4.99
CA ASN A 3 4.21 9.36 -4.47
C ASN A 3 4.64 9.43 -2.99
N PHE A 4 4.57 8.31 -2.26
CA PHE A 4 4.92 8.22 -0.83
C PHE A 4 6.18 7.37 -0.62
N ASN A 5 6.92 7.05 -1.69
CA ASN A 5 8.10 6.22 -1.59
C ASN A 5 9.22 6.94 -0.81
N GLY A 6 9.74 6.30 0.24
CA GLY A 6 10.71 6.88 1.15
C GLY A 6 10.10 7.78 2.23
N TYR A 7 8.78 7.72 2.42
CA TYR A 7 8.10 8.43 3.50
C TYR A 7 8.03 7.59 4.77
N GLY A 8 8.28 8.23 5.93
CA GLY A 8 8.17 7.57 7.21
C GLY A 8 9.08 6.35 7.36
N CYS A 9 8.62 5.36 8.11
CA CYS A 9 9.33 4.11 8.38
C CYS A 9 8.88 2.97 7.46
N HIS A 10 7.65 3.03 6.94
CA HIS A 10 7.00 1.92 6.24
C HIS A 10 6.73 2.19 4.76
N CYS A 11 6.58 3.43 4.32
CA CYS A 11 6.27 3.71 2.92
C CYS A 11 7.51 3.56 2.02
N GLY A 12 7.75 2.35 1.49
CA GLY A 12 8.82 2.11 0.53
C GLY A 12 9.32 0.69 0.51
N LEU A 13 10.43 0.47 -0.21
CA LEU A 13 11.04 -0.85 -0.30
C LEU A 13 11.91 -1.08 0.95
N GLY A 14 11.41 -1.86 1.89
CA GLY A 14 12.13 -2.20 3.12
C GLY A 14 11.53 -1.64 4.41
N GLY A 15 10.21 -1.39 4.46
CA GLY A 15 9.52 -1.09 5.71
C GLY A 15 9.84 -2.12 6.78
N ASP A 16 10.22 -1.64 7.97
CA ASP A 16 10.55 -2.49 9.11
C ASP A 16 9.28 -2.74 9.93
N PRO A 17 8.71 -3.97 9.91
CA PRO A 17 7.47 -4.26 10.62
C PRO A 17 7.57 -4.11 12.15
N GLU A 18 8.78 -3.98 12.70
CA GLU A 18 9.03 -3.80 14.13
C GLU A 18 9.04 -2.33 14.55
N THR A 19 9.15 -1.40 13.59
CA THR A 19 9.11 0.04 13.87
C THR A 19 7.67 0.57 13.95
N PRO A 20 7.33 1.41 14.92
CA PRO A 20 6.00 2.02 14.97
C PRO A 20 5.84 3.06 13.83
N PRO A 21 4.65 3.16 13.20
CA PRO A 21 4.38 4.19 12.20
C PRO A 21 4.43 5.59 12.83
N ILE A 22 5.00 6.55 12.10
CA ILE A 22 5.19 7.91 12.64
C ILE A 22 3.95 8.80 12.53
N ASP A 23 3.04 8.48 11.61
CA ASP A 23 1.78 9.18 11.39
C ASP A 23 0.74 8.30 10.66
N ALA A 24 -0.42 8.89 10.34
CA ALA A 24 -1.51 8.19 9.66
C ALA A 24 -1.17 7.76 8.22
N VAL A 25 -0.25 8.44 7.53
CA VAL A 25 0.18 8.06 6.18
C VAL A 25 1.10 6.84 6.25
N ASP A 26 2.02 6.85 7.20
CA ASP A 26 2.93 5.74 7.47
C ASP A 26 2.20 4.50 8.01
N GLU A 27 1.13 4.69 8.80
CA GLU A 27 0.23 3.63 9.24
C GLU A 27 -0.48 2.94 8.06
N CYS A 28 -0.92 3.71 7.05
CA CYS A 28 -1.47 3.13 5.82
C CYS A 28 -0.45 2.21 5.12
N CYS A 29 0.82 2.61 5.11
CA CYS A 29 1.90 1.83 4.50
C CYS A 29 2.24 0.57 5.31
N TYR A 30 2.25 0.66 6.64
CA TYR A 30 2.40 -0.51 7.52
C TYR A 30 1.33 -1.58 7.24
N HIS A 31 0.05 -1.16 7.17
CA HIS A 31 -1.04 -2.08 6.85
C HIS A 31 -0.98 -2.62 5.43
N HIS A 32 -0.56 -1.80 4.47
CA HIS A 32 -0.36 -2.21 3.08
C HIS A 32 0.70 -3.33 2.99
N ASP A 33 1.87 -3.12 3.59
CA ASP A 33 2.97 -4.09 3.55
C ASP A 33 2.59 -5.40 4.27
N ARG A 34 1.86 -5.29 5.37
CA ARG A 34 1.27 -6.46 6.06
C ARG A 34 0.28 -7.22 5.16
N CYS A 35 -0.57 -6.52 4.42
CA CYS A 35 -1.51 -7.14 3.47
C CYS A 35 -0.76 -7.92 2.38
N TYR A 36 0.29 -7.31 1.82
CA TYR A 36 1.17 -7.98 0.87
C TYR A 36 1.94 -9.15 1.48
N GLY A 37 2.17 -9.14 2.81
CA GLY A 37 2.72 -10.26 3.57
C GLY A 37 1.97 -11.58 3.37
N TYR A 38 0.66 -11.53 3.13
CA TYR A 38 -0.17 -12.71 2.89
C TYR A 38 -0.04 -13.30 1.47
N ILE A 39 0.59 -12.57 0.55
CA ILE A 39 0.84 -13.05 -0.81
C ILE A 39 2.20 -13.75 -0.86
N ASP A 40 2.25 -15.00 -1.31
CA ASP A 40 3.49 -15.78 -1.40
C ASP A 40 4.26 -15.46 -2.70
N VAL A 41 4.85 -14.26 -2.74
CA VAL A 41 5.74 -13.81 -3.83
C VAL A 41 6.94 -13.05 -3.24
N PHE A 42 8.02 -12.89 -4.01
CA PHE A 42 9.20 -12.16 -3.55
C PHE A 42 8.88 -10.70 -3.19
N LYS A 43 9.53 -10.13 -2.17
CA LYS A 43 9.32 -8.74 -1.71
C LYS A 43 9.39 -7.71 -2.85
N ILE A 44 10.34 -7.87 -3.78
CA ILE A 44 10.46 -6.98 -4.95
C ILE A 44 9.25 -7.11 -5.88
N THR A 45 8.73 -8.32 -6.06
CA THR A 45 7.52 -8.57 -6.85
C THR A 45 6.32 -7.93 -6.17
N LYS A 46 6.17 -8.03 -4.84
CA LYS A 46 5.10 -7.35 -4.08
C LYS A 46 5.12 -5.85 -4.34
N PHE A 47 6.30 -5.23 -4.25
CA PHE A 47 6.48 -3.80 -4.47
C PHE A 47 6.17 -3.36 -5.92
N LEU A 48 6.52 -4.20 -6.90
CA LEU A 48 6.33 -3.90 -8.32
C LEU A 48 4.97 -4.33 -8.86
N THR A 49 4.18 -5.10 -8.11
CA THR A 49 2.89 -5.61 -8.57
C THR A 49 1.87 -4.47 -8.55
N PRO A 50 1.39 -3.99 -9.72
CA PRO A 50 0.32 -3.01 -9.75
C PRO A 50 -0.98 -3.66 -9.25
N TYR A 51 -1.73 -2.95 -8.42
CA TYR A 51 -3.10 -3.34 -8.08
C TYR A 51 -4.08 -2.66 -9.05
N TYR A 52 -5.10 -3.40 -9.49
CA TYR A 52 -6.12 -2.89 -10.39
C TYR A 52 -7.36 -2.48 -9.60
N TRP A 53 -7.80 -1.24 -9.81
CA TRP A 53 -8.98 -0.68 -9.17
C TRP A 53 -9.65 0.28 -10.14
N TYR A 54 -10.93 0.53 -9.92
CA TYR A 54 -11.70 1.46 -10.72
C TYR A 54 -12.64 2.26 -9.82
N THR A 55 -12.92 3.48 -10.26
CA THR A 55 -14.01 4.30 -9.70
C THR A 55 -15.23 4.10 -10.57
N LYS A 56 -16.41 4.15 -9.96
CA LYS A 56 -17.65 4.24 -10.73
C LYS A 56 -17.83 5.68 -11.18
N PHE A 57 -17.96 5.90 -12.48
CA PHE A 57 -18.18 7.23 -13.04
C PHE A 57 -19.55 7.75 -12.59
N GLY A 58 -19.58 8.90 -11.90
CA GLY A 58 -20.81 9.60 -11.51
C GLY A 58 -21.04 9.75 -10.00
N ASP A 59 -20.26 9.08 -9.16
CA ASP A 59 -20.28 9.33 -7.72
C ASP A 59 -19.30 10.48 -7.40
N ASN A 60 -19.74 11.52 -6.69
CA ASN A 60 -18.86 12.54 -6.09
C ASN A 60 -18.07 11.97 -4.89
N ASP A 61 -17.77 10.67 -4.95
CA ASP A 61 -17.33 9.85 -3.84
C ASP A 61 -16.08 9.10 -4.27
N TYR A 62 -15.05 9.18 -3.43
CA TYR A 62 -13.74 8.57 -3.65
C TYR A 62 -13.76 7.05 -3.38
N ARG A 63 -14.89 6.40 -3.68
CA ARG A 63 -15.10 4.96 -3.53
C ARG A 63 -14.28 4.19 -4.56
N VAL A 64 -13.13 3.70 -4.12
CA VAL A 64 -12.31 2.74 -4.85
C VAL A 64 -12.93 1.35 -4.79
N ASN A 65 -13.13 0.73 -5.96
CA ASN A 65 -13.61 -0.65 -6.06
C ASN A 65 -12.48 -1.54 -6.55
N CYS A 66 -12.36 -2.73 -5.96
CA CYS A 66 -11.43 -3.75 -6.40
C CYS A 66 -12.04 -4.52 -7.57
N SER A 67 -11.28 -4.69 -8.66
CA SER A 67 -11.60 -5.64 -9.72
C SER A 67 -11.18 -7.02 -9.23
N SER A 68 -12.15 -7.90 -8.95
CA SER A 68 -11.89 -9.32 -8.68
C SER A 68 -11.34 -10.03 -9.89
#